data_AF-A0A9E0BJZ3-F1
#
_entry.id   AF-A0A9E0BJZ3-F1
#
_cell.length_a   1.000
_cell.length_b   1.000
_cell.length_c   1.000
_cell.angle_alpha   90.00
_cell.angle_beta   90.00
_cell.angle_gamma   90.00
#
_symmetry.space_group_name_H-M   'P 1'
#
loop_
_entity.id
_entity.type
_entity.pdbx_description
1 polymer ?
#
loop_
_entity_poly.entity_id
_entity_poly.type
_entity_poly.pdbx_seq_one_letter_code
_entity_poly.pdbx_strand_id
1 'polypeptide(L)'
;MDLTYSAEHQAFRREVLDFLEAHRHAAPKGGGAAQRPSAEAVAWQKLLIAHGYAARTIPKEYGGYGAAPDILKSRIIGEEFARAGVPPGL
;
A
#
# COMPACT_ATOMS: atom_id res chain seq x y z
N MET A 1 -2.14 -29.65 -0.24
CA MET A 1 -2.45 -28.33 -0.82
C MET A 1 -1.25 -27.45 -0.53
N ASP A 2 -0.56 -26.97 -1.56
CA ASP A 2 0.55 -26.02 -1.41
C ASP A 2 -0.04 -24.61 -1.34
N LEU A 3 0.15 -23.93 -0.21
CA LEU A 3 -0.36 -22.58 0.06
C LEU A 3 0.78 -21.55 0.01
N THR A 4 1.91 -21.89 -0.59
CA THR A 4 3.06 -20.99 -0.67
C THR A 4 2.89 -19.94 -1.77
N TYR A 5 3.41 -18.74 -1.50
CA TYR A 5 3.49 -17.67 -2.49
C TYR A 5 4.48 -18.05 -3.60
N SER A 6 4.10 -17.80 -4.85
CA SER A 6 5.02 -17.93 -5.99
C SER A 6 6.22 -16.97 -5.85
N ALA A 7 7.28 -17.20 -6.63
CA ALA A 7 8.47 -16.35 -6.62
C ALA A 7 8.13 -14.86 -6.88
N GLU A 8 7.17 -14.58 -7.76
CA GLU A 8 6.70 -13.22 -8.05
C GLU A 8 6.07 -12.57 -6.81
N HIS A 9 5.23 -13.30 -6.08
CA HIS A 9 4.57 -12.80 -4.87
C HIS A 9 5.59 -12.60 -3.73
N GLN A 10 6.61 -13.45 -3.63
CA GLN A 10 7.69 -13.25 -2.66
C GLN A 10 8.55 -12.03 -2.98
N ALA A 11 8.86 -11.80 -4.26
CA ALA A 11 9.56 -10.59 -4.70
C ALA A 11 8.73 -9.34 -4.39
N PHE A 12 7.44 -9.35 -4.70
CA PHE A 12 6.54 -8.24 -4.37
C PHE A 12 6.44 -8.00 -2.86
N ARG A 13 6.42 -9.06 -2.05
CA ARG A 13 6.46 -8.94 -0.58
C ARG A 13 7.75 -8.26 -0.11
N ARG A 14 8.90 -8.58 -0.72
CA ARG A 14 10.16 -7.90 -0.42
C ARG A 14 10.07 -6.41 -0.75
N GLU A 15 9.54 -6.06 -1.93
CA GLU A 15 9.35 -4.65 -2.32
C GLU A 15 8.49 -3.87 -1.30
N VAL A 16 7.40 -4.48 -0.82
CA VAL A 16 6.54 -3.86 0.20
C VAL A 16 7.30 -3.64 1.52
N LEU A 17 8.10 -4.61 1.93
CA LEU A 17 8.90 -4.50 3.16
C LEU A 17 9.97 -3.41 3.05
N ASP A 18 10.67 -3.35 1.93
CA ASP A 18 11.70 -2.34 1.67
C ASP A 18 11.08 -0.93 1.63
N PHE A 19 9.89 -0.81 1.03
CA PHE A 19 9.11 0.44 1.06
C PHE A 19 8.74 0.84 2.50
N LEU A 20 8.23 -0.10 3.30
CA LEU A 20 7.83 0.18 4.67
C LEU A 20 9.05 0.59 5.52
N GLU A 21 10.20 -0.06 5.35
CA GLU A 21 11.43 0.32 6.04
C GLU A 21 11.84 1.76 5.68
N ALA A 22 11.83 2.09 4.39
CA ALA A 22 12.22 3.41 3.91
C ALA A 22 11.22 4.52 4.28
N HIS A 23 9.91 4.26 4.25
CA HIS A 23 8.89 5.31 4.24
C HIS A 23 7.96 5.33 5.46
N ARG A 24 7.95 4.32 6.34
CA ARG A 24 7.05 4.27 7.51
C ARG A 24 7.09 5.51 8.39
N HIS A 25 8.22 6.22 8.43
CA HIS A 25 8.40 7.42 9.24
C HIS A 25 7.56 8.61 8.74
N ALA A 26 7.16 8.60 7.46
CA ALA A 26 6.32 9.61 6.84
C ALA A 26 4.81 9.32 6.95
N ALA A 27 4.44 8.17 7.52
CA ALA A 27 3.03 7.82 7.71
C ALA A 27 2.38 8.77 8.72
N PRO A 28 1.15 9.26 8.46
CA PRO A 28 0.49 10.23 9.32
C PRO A 28 0.20 9.62 10.69
N LYS A 29 0.52 10.36 11.76
CA LYS A 29 0.25 9.96 13.15
C LYS A 29 -1.18 10.36 13.53
N GLY A 30 -2.14 9.52 13.19
CA GLY A 30 -3.54 9.70 13.57
C GLY A 30 -4.41 10.40 12.54
N GLY A 31 -5.72 10.28 12.72
CA GLY A 31 -6.74 10.67 11.74
C GLY A 31 -7.52 9.44 11.28
N GLY A 32 -8.57 9.06 12.00
CA GLY A 32 -9.52 8.06 11.52
C GLY A 32 -10.24 8.56 10.26
N ALA A 33 -10.90 7.67 9.52
CA ALA A 33 -11.61 7.98 8.27
C ALA A 33 -12.65 9.14 8.38
N ALA A 34 -13.05 9.51 9.61
CA ALA A 34 -13.98 10.60 9.89
C ALA A 34 -13.33 12.01 9.95
N GLN A 35 -12.00 12.12 9.89
CA GLN A 35 -11.31 13.41 9.95
C GLN A 35 -10.93 13.89 8.55
N ARG A 36 -10.97 15.22 8.34
CA ARG A 36 -10.49 15.82 7.09
C ARG A 36 -9.00 15.45 6.90
N PRO A 37 -8.58 14.99 5.71
CA PRO A 37 -7.19 14.64 5.47
C PRO A 37 -6.26 15.83 5.74
N SER A 38 -5.25 15.61 6.58
CA SER A 38 -4.14 16.56 6.74
C SER A 38 -3.29 16.59 5.47
N ALA A 39 -2.44 17.61 5.33
CA ALA A 39 -1.48 17.66 4.22
C ALA A 39 -0.56 16.44 4.21
N GLU A 40 -0.17 15.94 5.38
CA GLU A 40 0.62 14.71 5.54
C GLU A 40 -0.15 13.48 5.07
N ALA A 41 -1.43 13.35 5.42
CA ALA A 41 -2.27 12.23 4.95
C ALA A 41 -2.45 12.24 3.43
N VAL A 42 -2.59 13.42 2.81
CA VAL A 42 -2.65 13.55 1.35
C VAL A 42 -1.31 13.17 0.71
N ALA A 43 -0.18 13.61 1.29
CA ALA A 43 1.14 13.25 0.80
C ALA A 43 1.40 11.75 0.90
N TRP A 44 1.01 11.14 2.03
CA TRP A 44 1.07 9.69 2.24
C TRP A 44 0.24 8.93 1.21
N GLN A 45 -1.01 9.34 0.98
CA GLN A 45 -1.87 8.70 -0.01
C GLN A 45 -1.26 8.77 -1.43
N LYS A 46 -0.71 9.93 -1.82
CA LYS A 46 -0.02 10.08 -3.11
C LYS A 46 1.18 9.15 -3.23
N LEU A 47 1.98 9.03 -2.16
CA LEU A 47 3.12 8.11 -2.13
C LEU A 47 2.65 6.66 -2.30
N LEU A 48 1.62 6.24 -1.58
CA LEU A 48 1.07 4.88 -1.70
C LEU A 48 0.53 4.59 -3.11
N ILE A 49 -0.18 5.55 -3.72
CA ILE A 49 -0.68 5.39 -5.10
C ILE A 49 0.49 5.27 -6.08
N ALA A 50 1.54 6.08 -5.94
CA ALA A 50 2.70 6.05 -6.83
C ALA A 50 3.43 4.69 -6.82
N HIS A 51 3.44 3.99 -5.68
CA HIS A 51 4.01 2.65 -5.53
C HIS A 51 2.98 1.52 -5.73
N GLY A 52 1.71 1.85 -5.97
CA GLY A 52 0.65 0.87 -6.22
C GLY A 52 0.15 0.13 -4.98
N TYR A 53 0.32 0.73 -3.80
CA TYR A 53 -0.19 0.22 -2.52
C TYR A 53 -1.55 0.81 -2.13
N ALA A 54 -2.02 1.80 -2.89
CA ALA A 54 -3.38 2.35 -2.84
C ALA A 54 -3.90 2.58 -4.27
N ALA A 55 -5.22 2.59 -4.45
CA ALA A 55 -5.88 2.74 -5.76
C ALA A 55 -5.25 1.87 -6.87
N ARG A 56 -4.83 0.65 -6.52
CA ARG A 56 -3.92 -0.18 -7.33
C ARG A 56 -4.47 -0.48 -8.73
N THR A 57 -5.76 -0.80 -8.81
CA THR A 57 -6.45 -1.21 -10.04
C THR A 57 -7.17 -0.06 -10.73
N ILE A 58 -7.20 1.12 -10.11
CA ILE A 58 -7.83 2.30 -10.71
C ILE A 58 -6.92 2.81 -11.85
N PRO A 59 -7.45 3.07 -13.05
CA PRO A 59 -6.67 3.62 -14.15
C PRO A 59 -5.95 4.92 -13.81
N LYS A 60 -4.79 5.15 -14.44
CA LYS A 60 -3.97 6.35 -14.21
C LYS A 60 -4.68 7.65 -14.62
N GLU A 61 -5.54 7.60 -15.63
CA GLU A 61 -6.36 8.75 -16.07
C GLU A 61 -7.31 9.26 -14.98
N TYR A 62 -7.67 8.39 -14.02
CA TYR A 62 -8.49 8.73 -12.85
C TYR A 62 -7.66 8.89 -11.57
N GLY A 63 -6.33 8.96 -11.69
CA GLY A 63 -5.43 9.17 -10.56
C GLY A 63 -5.05 7.91 -9.78
N GLY A 64 -5.28 6.71 -10.32
CA GLY A 64 -4.85 5.45 -9.73
C GLY A 64 -3.48 4.95 -10.22
N TYR A 65 -3.07 3.77 -9.76
CA TYR A 65 -1.80 3.15 -10.16
C TYR A 65 -1.89 2.42 -11.52
N GLY A 66 -3.05 1.86 -11.86
CA GLY A 66 -3.34 1.21 -13.13
C GLY A 66 -2.76 -0.20 -13.30
N ALA A 67 -2.52 -0.94 -12.23
CA ALA A 67 -2.11 -2.34 -12.32
C ALA A 67 -3.30 -3.29 -12.55
N ALA A 68 -3.03 -4.44 -13.16
CA ALA A 68 -4.01 -5.51 -13.25
C ALA A 68 -4.46 -5.99 -11.85
N PRO A 69 -5.72 -6.42 -11.69
CA PRO A 69 -6.20 -7.00 -10.44
C PRO A 69 -5.41 -8.25 -10.05
N ASP A 70 -4.89 -8.24 -8.83
CA ASP A 70 -4.17 -9.36 -8.22
C ASP A 70 -4.51 -9.40 -6.72
N ILE A 71 -5.25 -10.45 -6.34
CA ILE A 71 -5.77 -10.61 -4.98
C ILE A 71 -4.63 -10.91 -4.00
N LEU A 72 -3.62 -11.67 -4.43
CA LEU A 72 -2.50 -12.04 -3.57
C LEU A 72 -1.61 -10.82 -3.29
N LYS A 73 -1.36 -9.96 -4.29
CA LYS A 73 -0.64 -8.69 -4.04
C LYS A 73 -1.42 -7.78 -3.09
N SER A 74 -2.73 -7.69 -3.25
CA SER A 74 -3.58 -6.93 -2.32
C SER A 74 -3.52 -7.50 -0.89
N ARG A 75 -3.52 -8.83 -0.76
CA ARG A 75 -3.38 -9.53 0.52
C ARG A 75 -2.04 -9.26 1.18
N ILE A 76 -0.94 -9.34 0.42
CA ILE A 76 0.43 -9.08 0.87
C ILE A 76 0.58 -7.66 1.39
N ILE A 77 0.07 -6.65 0.65
CA ILE A 77 0.09 -5.24 1.09
C ILE A 77 -0.60 -5.12 2.47
N GLY A 78 -1.82 -5.63 2.59
CA GLY A 78 -2.56 -5.56 3.84
C GLY A 78 -1.88 -6.28 5.00
N GLU A 79 -1.27 -7.44 4.75
CA GLU A 79 -0.48 -8.21 5.72
C GLU A 79 0.71 -7.42 6.28
N GLU A 80 1.52 -6.84 5.39
CA GLU A 80 2.76 -6.17 5.82
C GLU A 80 2.49 -4.80 6.44
N PHE A 81 1.52 -4.04 5.93
CA PHE A 81 1.11 -2.76 6.55
C PHE A 81 0.55 -2.98 7.96
N ALA A 82 -0.32 -3.99 8.14
CA ALA A 82 -0.84 -4.33 9.46
C ALA A 82 0.28 -4.79 10.41
N ARG A 83 1.22 -5.61 9.93
CA ARG A 83 2.38 -6.05 10.72
C ARG A 83 3.29 -4.89 11.13
N ALA A 84 3.46 -3.91 10.26
CA ALA A 84 4.26 -2.71 10.52
C ALA A 84 3.54 -1.66 11.40
N GLY A 85 2.24 -1.83 11.64
CA GLY A 85 1.43 -0.83 12.34
C GLY A 85 1.30 0.48 11.56
N VAL A 86 1.41 0.42 10.23
CA VAL A 86 1.36 1.59 9.33
C VAL A 86 -0.05 1.68 8.73
N PRO A 87 -0.68 2.87 8.73
CA PRO A 87 -2.00 3.03 8.13
C PRO A 87 -1.97 2.73 6.63
N PRO A 88 -2.92 1.93 6.11
CA PRO A 88 -3.06 1.71 4.68
C PRO A 88 -3.54 3.01 3.99
N GLY A 89 -3.62 2.97 2.66
CA GLY A 89 -4.24 4.05 1.92
C GLY A 89 -5.72 4.24 2.25
N LEU A 90 -6.20 5.47 2.08
CA LEU A 90 -7.60 5.86 2.21
C LEU A 90 -8.47 5.27 1.09
#